data_AF-A0A699ZRP8-F1
#
_entry.id   AF-A0A699ZRP8-F1
#
_cell.length_a   1.000
_cell.length_b   1.000
_cell.length_c   1.000
_cell.angle_alpha   90.00
_cell.angle_beta   90.00
_cell.angle_gamma   90.00
#
_symmetry.space_group_name_H-M   'P 1'
#
loop_
_entity.id
_entity.type
_entity.pdbx_description
1 polymer ?
#
loop_
_entity_poly.entity_id
_entity_poly.type
_entity_poly.pdbx_seq_one_letter_code
_entity_poly.pdbx_strand_id
1 'polypeptide(L)'
;MGASEEDTLLGGGGLLEDDECFKDCAPLLLTSPGGTTFEFQGAVQAAKNVIDVSQLLCPPEAVGDPEHTLSRAALVNQVTLRAREFIARYYDGALVADDELERATDASNNHTGANSLRDVVLRPSGELDRLSHPDPSKKDVLLSRLLSERRLYLQLVHFHRLLNPELAAKRALAQLKAVDPKCKLMEADVHSRLASVEHALAAAAKAVDELRRKS
;
A
#
# COMPACT_ATOMS: atom_id res chain seq x y z
N MET A 1 -4.59 -6.33 -29.21
CA MET A 1 -3.27 -5.68 -29.02
C MET A 1 -3.39 -4.80 -27.79
N GLY A 2 -2.98 -5.29 -26.62
CA GLY A 2 -3.09 -4.55 -25.35
C GLY A 2 -2.02 -4.92 -24.31
N ALA A 3 -1.13 -5.84 -24.63
CA ALA A 3 -0.09 -6.34 -23.72
C ALA A 3 1.16 -5.43 -23.63
N SER A 4 1.15 -4.26 -24.25
CA SER A 4 2.35 -3.42 -24.39
C SER A 4 2.45 -2.30 -23.35
N GLU A 5 1.35 -1.81 -22.79
CA GLU A 5 1.38 -0.69 -21.83
C GLU A 5 1.58 -1.17 -20.39
N GLU A 6 1.03 -2.33 -20.04
CA GLU A 6 1.14 -2.89 -18.68
C GLU A 6 2.56 -3.41 -18.39
N ASP A 7 3.20 -4.05 -19.37
CA ASP A 7 4.56 -4.58 -19.24
C ASP A 7 5.64 -3.47 -19.23
N THR A 8 5.34 -2.32 -19.86
CA THR A 8 6.28 -1.18 -19.92
C THR A 8 6.26 -0.34 -18.63
N LEU A 9 5.15 -0.35 -17.89
CA LEU A 9 5.01 0.34 -16.60
C LEU A 9 5.64 -0.45 -15.43
N LEU A 10 5.72 -1.78 -15.54
CA LEU A 10 6.28 -2.65 -14.50
C LEU A 10 7.82 -2.64 -14.43
N GLY A 11 8.50 -2.10 -15.45
CA GLY A 11 9.97 -2.06 -15.54
C GLY A 11 10.65 -0.73 -15.16
N GLY A 12 9.90 0.33 -14.86
CA GLY A 12 10.44 1.68 -14.72
C GLY A 12 10.68 2.10 -13.27
N GLY A 13 11.94 2.42 -12.91
CA GLY A 13 12.30 3.01 -11.61
C GLY A 13 11.55 4.31 -11.25
N GLY A 14 10.87 4.95 -12.22
CA GLY A 14 10.05 6.14 -12.00
C GLY A 14 8.74 5.89 -11.25
N LEU A 15 8.23 4.65 -11.20
CA LEU A 15 6.98 4.34 -10.50
C LEU A 15 7.10 4.56 -8.99
N LEU A 16 8.30 4.40 -8.43
CA LEU A 16 8.58 4.66 -7.01
C LEU A 16 8.64 6.15 -6.66
N GLU A 17 8.69 7.05 -7.62
CA GLU A 17 8.85 8.50 -7.41
C GLU A 17 7.53 9.26 -7.60
N ASP A 18 6.60 8.72 -8.37
CA ASP A 18 5.30 9.32 -8.63
C ASP A 18 4.30 9.04 -7.49
N ASP A 19 3.83 10.09 -6.82
CA ASP A 19 2.86 10.00 -5.72
C ASP A 19 1.45 9.70 -6.23
N GLU A 20 1.11 10.10 -7.46
CA GLU A 20 -0.19 9.83 -8.07
C GLU A 20 -0.46 8.34 -8.28
N CYS A 21 0.59 7.56 -8.51
CA CYS A 21 0.51 6.11 -8.66
C CYS A 21 0.00 5.39 -7.39
N PHE A 22 0.05 6.04 -6.23
CA PHE A 22 -0.28 5.42 -4.94
C PHE A 22 -1.46 6.07 -4.20
N LYS A 23 -2.17 7.03 -4.81
CA LYS A 23 -3.30 7.72 -4.16
C LYS A 23 -4.43 6.79 -3.74
N ASP A 24 -4.61 5.69 -4.46
CA ASP A 24 -5.64 4.67 -4.17
C ASP A 24 -5.13 3.52 -3.28
N CYS A 25 -3.86 3.59 -2.83
CA CYS A 25 -3.30 2.63 -1.89
C CYS A 25 -3.78 2.94 -0.48
N ALA A 26 -4.10 1.91 0.28
CA ALA A 26 -4.46 2.04 1.67
C ALA A 26 -3.24 2.48 2.51
N PRO A 27 -3.45 3.29 3.55
CA PRO A 27 -2.38 3.69 4.46
C PRO A 27 -1.83 2.49 5.24
N LEU A 28 -0.57 2.57 5.65
CA LEU A 28 0.02 1.61 6.57
C LEU A 28 -0.37 1.96 8.00
N LEU A 29 -1.29 1.19 8.58
CA LEU A 29 -1.72 1.37 9.96
C LEU A 29 -0.91 0.50 10.91
N LEU A 30 -0.35 1.13 11.94
CA LEU A 30 0.40 0.49 13.03
C LEU A 30 -0.37 0.63 14.34
N THR A 31 -0.15 -0.30 15.26
CA THR A 31 -0.78 -0.32 16.58
C THR A 31 0.29 -0.33 17.66
N SER A 32 0.31 0.70 18.50
CA SER A 32 1.24 0.81 19.61
C SER A 32 1.04 -0.31 20.65
N PRO A 33 2.02 -0.59 21.51
CA PRO A 33 1.84 -1.53 22.62
C PRO A 33 0.68 -1.16 23.57
N GLY A 34 0.38 0.15 23.70
CA GLY A 34 -0.77 0.67 24.45
C GLY A 34 -2.13 0.50 23.76
N GLY A 35 -2.15 -0.03 22.53
CA GLY A 35 -3.37 -0.33 21.78
C GLY A 35 -3.85 0.80 20.84
N THR A 36 -3.23 1.97 20.87
CA THR A 36 -3.58 3.04 19.92
C THR A 36 -3.15 2.66 18.52
N THR A 37 -4.06 2.78 17.56
CA THR A 37 -3.76 2.62 16.13
C THR A 37 -3.50 3.98 15.49
N PHE A 38 -2.43 4.09 14.73
CA PHE A 38 -2.00 5.32 14.05
C PHE A 38 -1.49 5.01 12.64
N GLU A 39 -1.54 6.02 11.77
CA GLU A 39 -1.02 5.92 10.42
C GLU A 39 0.50 6.15 10.40
N PHE A 40 1.21 5.25 9.75
CA PHE A 40 2.63 5.41 9.46
C PHE A 40 2.82 6.36 8.28
N GLN A 41 3.18 7.60 8.58
CA GLN A 41 3.35 8.71 7.63
C GLN A 41 4.50 8.52 6.61
N GLY A 42 5.31 7.47 6.77
CA GLY A 42 6.45 7.18 5.91
C GLY A 42 7.76 7.82 6.38
N ALA A 43 8.86 7.09 6.20
CA ALA A 43 10.21 7.54 6.55
C ALA A 43 10.61 8.84 5.84
N VAL A 44 10.00 9.14 4.68
CA VAL A 44 10.24 10.38 3.93
C VAL A 44 9.88 11.63 4.73
N GLN A 45 8.87 11.59 5.60
CA GLN A 45 8.46 12.76 6.38
C GLN A 45 9.47 13.11 7.47
N ALA A 46 10.02 12.09 8.15
CA ALA A 46 11.10 12.28 9.11
C ALA A 46 12.40 12.71 8.42
N ALA A 47 12.71 12.13 7.25
CA ALA A 47 13.85 12.55 6.43
C ALA A 47 13.76 14.03 6.03
N LYS A 48 12.55 14.55 5.79
CA LYS A 48 12.31 15.99 5.50
C LYS A 48 12.32 16.89 6.74
N ASN A 49 12.43 16.35 7.96
CA ASN A 49 12.19 17.05 9.22
C ASN A 49 10.76 17.67 9.31
N VAL A 50 9.77 17.05 8.66
CA VAL A 50 8.36 17.43 8.80
C VAL A 50 7.79 16.87 10.11
N ILE A 51 8.22 15.65 10.46
CA ILE A 51 7.93 15.00 11.74
C ILE A 51 9.25 14.63 12.43
N ASP A 52 9.22 14.49 13.75
CA ASP A 52 10.38 13.98 14.49
C ASP A 52 10.54 12.46 14.26
N VAL A 53 11.78 11.97 14.25
CA VAL A 53 12.06 10.55 14.02
C VAL A 53 11.42 9.64 15.08
N SER A 54 11.24 10.13 16.31
CA SER A 54 10.54 9.41 17.38
C SER A 54 9.05 9.21 17.09
N GLN A 55 8.44 10.09 16.29
CA GLN A 55 7.02 10.03 15.90
C GLN A 55 6.75 8.99 14.82
N LEU A 56 7.78 8.43 14.17
CA LEU A 56 7.58 7.38 13.16
C LEU A 56 7.06 6.08 13.76
N LEU A 57 7.55 5.72 14.94
CA LEU A 57 7.30 4.41 15.57
C LEU A 57 6.47 4.53 16.85
N CYS A 58 5.99 5.73 17.17
CA CYS A 58 5.24 6.04 18.36
C CYS A 58 4.00 6.85 17.94
N PRO A 59 2.81 6.57 18.50
CA PRO A 59 1.62 7.33 18.14
C PRO A 59 1.75 8.80 18.59
N PRO A 60 1.08 9.74 17.90
CA PRO A 60 1.28 11.18 18.10
C PRO A 60 0.94 11.67 19.52
N GLU A 61 0.05 10.97 20.23
CA GLU A 61 -0.34 11.29 21.60
C GLU A 61 0.63 10.77 22.68
N ALA A 62 1.55 9.87 22.35
CA ALA A 62 2.48 9.24 23.31
C ALA A 62 3.96 9.50 22.97
N VAL A 63 4.24 10.50 22.14
CA VAL A 63 5.60 10.83 21.69
C VAL A 63 6.51 11.13 22.88
N GLY A 64 7.64 10.42 22.95
CA GLY A 64 8.59 10.51 24.06
C GLY A 64 8.38 9.45 25.14
N ASP A 65 7.31 8.65 25.07
CA ASP A 65 7.11 7.48 25.93
C ASP A 65 7.68 6.21 25.27
N PRO A 66 8.74 5.61 25.84
CA PRO A 66 9.33 4.39 25.31
C PRO A 66 8.38 3.18 25.42
N GLU A 67 7.41 3.17 26.36
CA GLU A 67 6.46 2.05 26.50
C GLU A 67 5.48 1.97 25.33
N HIS A 68 5.23 3.11 24.68
CA HIS A 68 4.34 3.23 23.53
C HIS A 68 5.09 3.16 22.18
N THR A 69 6.42 3.07 22.21
CA THR A 69 7.25 3.01 21.01
C THR A 69 7.36 1.59 20.48
N LEU A 70 7.12 1.40 19.19
CA LEU A 70 7.22 0.10 18.55
C LEU A 70 8.66 -0.40 18.53
N SER A 71 8.84 -1.61 19.05
CA SER A 71 10.07 -2.36 18.83
C SER A 71 10.22 -2.73 17.36
N ARG A 72 11.46 -2.98 16.92
CA ARG A 72 11.75 -3.51 15.59
C ARG A 72 10.93 -4.75 15.24
N ALA A 73 10.83 -5.70 16.18
CA ALA A 73 10.09 -6.94 15.96
C ALA A 73 8.59 -6.67 15.78
N ALA A 74 8.02 -5.78 16.59
CA ALA A 74 6.63 -5.37 16.47
C ALA A 74 6.35 -4.72 15.11
N LEU A 75 7.21 -3.81 14.65
CA LEU A 75 7.09 -3.17 13.34
C LEU A 75 7.12 -4.22 12.21
N VAL A 76 8.12 -5.09 12.18
CA VAL A 76 8.26 -6.13 11.14
C VAL A 76 7.04 -7.04 11.11
N ASN A 77 6.57 -7.49 12.28
CA ASN A 77 5.42 -8.38 12.38
C ASN A 77 4.13 -7.70 11.89
N GLN A 78 3.88 -6.46 12.32
CA GLN A 78 2.69 -5.71 11.92
C GLN A 78 2.69 -5.44 10.42
N VAL A 79 3.80 -4.97 9.87
CA VAL A 79 3.93 -4.71 8.43
C VAL A 79 3.73 -6.00 7.61
N THR A 80 4.33 -7.10 8.05
CA THR A 80 4.17 -8.41 7.40
C THR A 80 2.72 -8.88 7.46
N LEU A 81 2.04 -8.70 8.59
CA LEU A 81 0.64 -9.05 8.76
C LEU A 81 -0.24 -8.22 7.83
N ARG A 82 -0.04 -6.89 7.78
CA ARG A 82 -0.77 -5.99 6.87
C ARG A 82 -0.55 -6.37 5.41
N ALA A 83 0.68 -6.64 4.99
CA ALA A 83 0.97 -7.10 3.63
C ALA A 83 0.25 -8.42 3.31
N ARG A 84 0.26 -9.38 4.24
CA ARG A 84 -0.45 -10.66 4.09
C ARG A 84 -1.97 -10.50 4.07
N GLU A 85 -2.55 -9.53 4.78
CA GLU A 85 -3.97 -9.22 4.69
C GLU A 85 -4.36 -8.82 3.26
N PHE A 86 -3.55 -8.01 2.58
CA PHE A 86 -3.80 -7.64 1.18
C PHE A 86 -3.63 -8.82 0.22
N ILE A 87 -2.61 -9.65 0.42
CA ILE A 87 -2.41 -10.87 -0.35
C ILE A 87 -3.60 -11.83 -0.16
N ALA A 88 -4.05 -12.03 1.08
CA ALA A 88 -5.21 -12.84 1.39
C ALA A 88 -6.48 -12.29 0.74
N ARG A 89 -6.71 -10.97 0.79
CA ARG A 89 -7.84 -10.32 0.10
C ARG A 89 -7.79 -10.49 -1.41
N TYR A 90 -6.61 -10.51 -2.02
CA TYR A 90 -6.47 -10.77 -3.45
C TYR A 90 -6.85 -12.22 -3.79
N TYR A 91 -6.34 -13.17 -3.02
CA TYR A 91 -6.66 -14.60 -3.21
C TYR A 91 -8.06 -15.00 -2.73
N ASP A 92 -8.72 -14.15 -1.95
CA ASP A 92 -10.15 -14.30 -1.61
C ASP A 92 -11.04 -14.27 -2.87
N GLY A 93 -10.53 -13.69 -3.97
CA GLY A 93 -11.18 -13.77 -5.27
C GLY A 93 -12.49 -12.98 -5.36
N ALA A 94 -12.69 -12.02 -4.45
CA ALA A 94 -13.89 -11.20 -4.42
C ALA A 94 -14.09 -10.46 -5.76
N LEU A 95 -15.31 -10.60 -6.29
CA LEU A 95 -15.77 -10.04 -7.55
C LEU A 95 -16.81 -8.97 -7.30
N VAL A 96 -16.81 -7.93 -8.12
CA VAL A 96 -17.77 -6.83 -8.07
C VAL A 96 -18.33 -6.56 -9.47
N ALA A 97 -19.59 -6.18 -9.55
CA ALA A 97 -20.20 -5.74 -10.80
C ALA A 97 -19.51 -4.50 -11.34
N ASP A 98 -19.30 -4.44 -12.66
CA ASP A 98 -18.73 -3.28 -13.34
C ASP A 98 -19.73 -2.13 -13.50
N ASP A 99 -20.99 -2.48 -13.71
CA ASP A 99 -22.10 -1.54 -13.74
C ASP A 99 -22.31 -0.93 -12.35
N GLU A 100 -22.26 0.40 -12.26
CA GLU A 100 -22.39 1.14 -11.01
C GLU A 100 -23.79 1.03 -10.40
N LEU A 101 -24.84 0.94 -11.22
CA LEU A 101 -26.21 0.78 -10.77
C LEU A 101 -26.39 -0.60 -10.15
N GLU A 102 -25.88 -1.65 -10.81
CA GLU A 102 -25.92 -3.02 -10.28
C GLU A 102 -25.07 -3.17 -9.02
N ARG A 103 -23.92 -2.51 -8.96
CA ARG A 103 -23.08 -2.48 -7.76
C ARG A 103 -23.80 -1.82 -6.59
N ALA A 104 -24.59 -0.77 -6.84
CA ALA A 104 -25.37 -0.07 -5.82
C ALA A 104 -26.60 -0.87 -5.37
N THR A 105 -27.27 -1.59 -6.26
CA THR A 105 -28.42 -2.45 -5.91
C THR A 105 -27.97 -3.66 -5.09
N ASP A 106 -26.85 -4.29 -5.43
CA ASP A 106 -26.27 -5.39 -4.65
C ASP A 106 -25.85 -4.93 -3.25
N ALA A 107 -25.42 -3.67 -3.12
CA ALA A 107 -25.13 -3.05 -1.82
C ALA A 107 -26.36 -2.92 -0.92
N SER A 108 -27.48 -2.49 -1.50
CA SER A 108 -28.72 -2.29 -0.75
C SER A 108 -29.36 -3.60 -0.31
N ASN A 109 -29.12 -4.70 -1.02
CA ASN A 109 -29.76 -5.98 -0.74
C ASN A 109 -28.97 -6.86 0.26
N ASN A 110 -27.65 -6.68 0.37
CA ASN A 110 -26.83 -7.40 1.33
C ASN A 110 -26.83 -6.71 2.70
N HIS A 111 -27.56 -7.27 3.67
CA HIS A 111 -27.54 -6.84 5.09
C HIS A 111 -26.16 -6.97 5.78
N THR A 112 -25.19 -7.62 5.11
CA THR A 112 -23.79 -7.78 5.55
C THR A 112 -22.82 -6.75 4.95
N GLY A 113 -23.28 -5.81 4.13
CA GLY A 113 -22.47 -4.68 3.64
C GLY A 113 -21.33 -5.03 2.68
N ALA A 114 -21.25 -6.27 2.19
CA ALA A 114 -20.25 -6.68 1.22
C ALA A 114 -20.87 -6.74 -0.19
N ASN A 115 -20.54 -5.76 -1.04
CA ASN A 115 -20.93 -5.68 -2.46
C ASN A 115 -20.07 -6.61 -3.33
N SER A 116 -19.82 -7.84 -2.87
CA SER A 116 -18.90 -8.73 -3.56
C SER A 116 -19.35 -10.18 -3.57
N LEU A 117 -19.18 -10.81 -4.73
CA LEU A 117 -19.41 -12.23 -4.98
C LEU A 117 -18.07 -12.98 -4.96
N ARG A 118 -18.11 -14.30 -4.77
CA ARG A 118 -16.91 -15.15 -4.91
C ARG A 118 -17.07 -16.25 -5.95
N ASP A 119 -18.31 -16.52 -6.35
CA ASP A 119 -18.63 -17.59 -7.27
C ASP A 119 -18.24 -17.20 -8.70
N VAL A 120 -17.37 -18.02 -9.30
CA VAL A 120 -16.96 -17.89 -10.69
C VAL A 120 -17.78 -18.87 -11.52
N VAL A 121 -18.40 -18.37 -12.59
CA VAL A 121 -19.08 -19.23 -13.57
C VAL A 121 -18.24 -19.33 -14.82
N LEU A 122 -18.10 -20.56 -15.34
CA LEU A 122 -17.35 -20.87 -16.56
C LEU A 122 -18.09 -20.46 -17.86
N ARG A 123 -18.96 -19.46 -17.78
CA ARG A 123 -19.64 -18.90 -18.95
C ARG A 123 -18.71 -17.90 -19.63
N PRO A 124 -18.48 -18.03 -20.95
CA PRO A 124 -17.67 -17.05 -21.66
C PRO A 124 -18.35 -15.68 -21.59
N SER A 125 -17.65 -14.70 -21.02
CA SER A 125 -18.08 -13.30 -20.96
C SER A 125 -17.91 -12.59 -22.29
N GLY A 126 -17.04 -13.11 -23.18
CA GLY A 126 -16.67 -12.46 -24.43
C GLY A 126 -15.63 -11.35 -24.28
N GLU A 127 -15.27 -10.98 -23.05
CA GLU A 127 -14.26 -9.97 -22.72
C GLU A 127 -13.10 -10.60 -21.94
N LEU A 128 -11.87 -10.16 -22.24
CA LEU A 128 -10.69 -10.57 -21.49
C LEU A 128 -10.81 -10.04 -20.04
N ASP A 129 -10.48 -10.88 -19.05
CA ASP A 129 -10.46 -10.55 -17.61
C ASP A 129 -11.79 -10.14 -16.95
N ARG A 130 -12.91 -10.25 -17.67
CA ARG A 130 -14.27 -10.10 -17.11
C ARG A 130 -14.95 -11.44 -16.96
N LEU A 131 -15.76 -11.59 -15.92
CA LEU A 131 -16.53 -12.80 -15.64
C LEU A 131 -18.03 -12.52 -15.78
N SER A 132 -18.78 -13.51 -16.24
CA SER A 132 -20.23 -13.41 -16.29
C SER A 132 -20.82 -13.50 -14.89
N HIS A 133 -21.83 -12.68 -14.57
CA HIS A 133 -22.55 -12.79 -13.30
C HIS A 133 -23.12 -14.21 -13.09
N PRO A 134 -23.12 -14.79 -11.87
CA PRO A 134 -23.64 -16.14 -11.64
C PRO A 134 -25.15 -16.26 -11.82
N ASP A 135 -25.91 -15.24 -11.41
CA ASP A 135 -27.36 -15.18 -11.60
C ASP A 135 -27.72 -15.10 -13.11
N PRO A 136 -28.56 -16.01 -13.63
CA PRO A 136 -29.01 -15.98 -15.02
C PRO A 136 -29.87 -14.74 -15.36
N SER A 137 -30.51 -14.11 -14.38
CA SER A 137 -31.29 -12.87 -14.59
C SER A 137 -30.38 -11.67 -14.90
N LYS A 138 -29.13 -11.71 -14.44
CA LYS A 138 -28.11 -10.68 -14.63
C LYS A 138 -27.06 -11.07 -15.68
N LYS A 139 -27.45 -11.83 -16.70
CA LYS A 139 -26.53 -12.38 -17.72
C LYS A 139 -25.69 -11.33 -18.46
N ASP A 140 -26.18 -10.09 -18.55
CA ASP A 140 -25.51 -8.99 -19.25
C ASP A 140 -24.60 -8.17 -18.30
N VAL A 141 -24.59 -8.51 -17.01
CA VAL A 141 -23.72 -7.88 -16.00
C VAL A 141 -22.37 -8.57 -15.98
N LEU A 142 -21.32 -7.78 -16.22
CA LEU A 142 -19.94 -8.22 -16.11
C LEU A 142 -19.39 -7.97 -14.71
N LEU A 143 -18.59 -8.92 -14.24
CA LEU A 143 -17.91 -8.89 -12.96
C LEU A 143 -16.41 -8.74 -13.17
N SER A 144 -15.76 -8.04 -12.26
CA SER A 144 -14.31 -7.93 -12.19
C SER A 144 -13.78 -8.13 -10.77
N ARG A 145 -12.49 -8.42 -10.66
CA ARG A 145 -11.85 -8.57 -9.35
C ARG A 145 -11.91 -7.25 -8.59
N LEU A 146 -12.45 -7.30 -7.37
CA LEU A 146 -12.48 -6.17 -6.45
C LEU A 146 -11.06 -5.65 -6.16
N LEU A 147 -10.11 -6.58 -5.99
CA LEU A 147 -8.69 -6.31 -5.90
C LEU A 147 -7.97 -6.95 -7.10
N SER A 148 -7.52 -6.12 -8.04
CA SER A 148 -6.70 -6.58 -9.17
C SER A 148 -5.26 -6.85 -8.74
N GLU A 149 -4.55 -7.66 -9.53
CA GLU A 149 -3.12 -7.95 -9.33
C GLU A 149 -2.28 -6.67 -9.33
N ARG A 150 -2.55 -5.77 -10.29
CA ARG A 150 -1.91 -4.45 -10.36
C ARG A 150 -2.10 -3.66 -9.06
N ARG A 151 -3.31 -3.65 -8.49
CA ARG A 151 -3.58 -2.93 -7.22
C ARG A 151 -2.87 -3.59 -6.04
N LEU A 152 -2.82 -4.92 -5.97
CA LEU A 152 -2.03 -5.63 -4.96
C LEU A 152 -0.55 -5.26 -5.06
N TYR A 153 0.02 -5.31 -6.27
CA TYR A 153 1.42 -4.95 -6.50
C TYR A 153 1.71 -3.53 -6.05
N LEU A 154 0.89 -2.56 -6.47
CA LEU A 154 1.02 -1.16 -6.06
C LEU A 154 0.93 -0.99 -4.54
N GLN A 155 0.04 -1.72 -3.87
CA GLN A 155 -0.08 -1.69 -2.41
C GLN A 155 1.19 -2.20 -1.70
N LEU A 156 1.76 -3.31 -2.17
CA LEU A 156 3.00 -3.86 -1.60
C LEU A 156 4.19 -2.94 -1.88
N VAL A 157 4.26 -2.35 -3.08
CA VAL A 157 5.26 -1.33 -3.43
C VAL A 157 5.10 -0.10 -2.55
N HIS A 158 3.86 0.34 -2.29
CA HIS A 158 3.58 1.48 -1.42
C HIS A 158 4.11 1.25 0.00
N PHE A 159 3.83 0.09 0.60
CA PHE A 159 4.36 -0.25 1.92
C PHE A 159 5.89 -0.30 1.95
N HIS A 160 6.53 -0.93 0.95
CA HIS A 160 7.98 -0.91 0.83
C HIS A 160 8.52 0.52 0.70
N ARG A 161 7.87 1.36 -0.11
CA ARG A 161 8.23 2.75 -0.36
C ARG A 161 8.15 3.62 0.90
N LEU A 162 7.14 3.42 1.75
CA LEU A 162 7.01 4.13 3.02
C LEU A 162 8.13 3.78 4.00
N LEU A 163 8.57 2.52 4.00
CA LEU A 163 9.51 1.98 4.99
C LEU A 163 10.98 2.10 4.59
N ASN A 164 11.32 2.12 3.29
CA ASN A 164 12.71 2.05 2.85
C ASN A 164 13.49 3.35 3.17
N PRO A 165 14.52 3.32 4.03
CA PRO A 165 15.22 4.53 4.49
C PRO A 165 16.07 5.18 3.39
N GLU A 166 16.72 4.39 2.53
CA GLU A 166 17.52 4.91 1.41
C GLU A 166 16.63 5.63 0.40
N LEU A 167 15.52 5.01 0.02
CA LEU A 167 14.55 5.61 -0.90
C LEU A 167 13.93 6.86 -0.28
N ALA A 168 13.59 6.82 1.00
CA ALA A 168 13.08 7.98 1.72
C ALA A 168 14.06 9.15 1.72
N ALA A 169 15.35 8.90 1.95
CA ALA A 169 16.38 9.94 1.93
C ALA A 169 16.54 10.57 0.54
N LYS A 170 16.62 9.75 -0.51
CA LYS A 170 16.71 10.23 -1.91
C LYS A 170 15.52 11.09 -2.29
N ARG A 171 14.30 10.62 -1.97
CA ARG A 171 13.06 11.34 -2.26
C ARG A 171 12.94 12.63 -1.46
N ALA A 172 13.26 12.59 -0.17
CA ALA A 172 13.27 13.78 0.67
C ALA A 172 14.24 14.82 0.12
N LEU A 173 15.45 14.41 -0.28
CA LEU A 173 16.43 15.30 -0.89
C LEU A 173 15.92 15.93 -2.19
N ALA A 174 15.33 15.13 -3.09
CA ALA A 174 14.76 15.60 -4.34
C ALA A 174 13.64 16.63 -4.09
N GLN A 175 12.73 16.35 -3.16
CA GLN A 175 11.65 17.26 -2.79
C GLN A 175 12.18 18.54 -2.13
N LEU A 176 13.17 18.45 -1.25
CA LEU A 176 13.79 19.62 -0.60
C LEU A 176 14.51 20.51 -1.62
N LYS A 177 15.20 19.93 -2.60
CA LYS A 177 15.86 20.68 -3.69
C LYS A 177 14.87 21.29 -4.68
N ALA A 178 13.73 20.64 -4.91
CA ALA A 178 12.66 21.19 -5.74
C ALA A 178 12.02 22.44 -5.09
N VAL A 179 11.86 22.43 -3.76
CA VAL A 179 11.33 23.58 -3.00
C VAL A 179 12.38 24.68 -2.82
N ASP A 180 13.62 24.31 -2.49
CA ASP A 180 14.75 25.24 -2.36
C ASP A 180 15.94 24.79 -3.23
N PRO A 181 16.11 25.37 -4.43
CA PRO A 181 17.22 25.04 -5.33
C PRO A 181 18.62 25.37 -4.76
N LYS A 182 18.71 26.18 -3.69
CA LYS A 182 19.98 26.52 -3.03
C LYS A 182 20.31 25.57 -1.88
N CYS A 183 19.49 24.55 -1.65
CA CYS A 183 19.68 23.55 -0.61
C CYS A 183 21.03 22.82 -0.80
N LYS A 184 21.94 23.01 0.16
CA LYS A 184 23.28 22.40 0.18
C LYS A 184 23.31 21.01 0.83
N LEU A 185 22.15 20.48 1.23
CA LEU A 185 22.07 19.16 1.85
C LEU A 185 22.55 18.09 0.88
N MET A 186 23.30 17.14 1.42
CA MET A 186 23.67 15.90 0.75
C MET A 186 22.73 14.78 1.17
N GLU A 187 22.71 13.70 0.39
CA GLU A 187 21.90 12.52 0.71
C GLU A 187 22.28 11.93 2.08
N ALA A 188 23.57 11.94 2.42
CA ALA A 188 24.06 11.50 3.73
C ALA A 188 23.48 12.31 4.91
N ASP A 189 23.33 13.63 4.75
CA ASP A 189 22.77 14.50 5.80
C ASP A 189 21.31 14.14 6.07
N VAL A 190 20.54 13.91 4.99
CA VAL A 190 19.13 13.51 5.07
C VAL A 190 18.99 12.10 5.65
N HIS A 191 19.84 11.17 5.22
CA HIS A 191 19.84 9.80 5.70
C HIS A 191 20.18 9.73 7.21
N SER A 192 21.09 10.57 7.69
CA SER A 192 21.48 10.62 9.10
C SER A 192 20.32 10.92 10.06
N ARG A 193 19.27 11.59 9.57
CA ARG A 193 18.04 11.89 10.33
C ARG A 193 17.25 10.63 10.71
N LEU A 194 17.42 9.55 9.95
CA LEU A 194 16.75 8.26 10.18
C LEU A 194 17.59 7.27 10.98
N ALA A 195 18.82 7.63 11.37
CA ALA A 195 19.81 6.68 11.91
C ALA A 195 19.32 5.90 13.15
N SER A 196 18.49 6.50 14.00
CA SER A 196 17.95 5.85 15.21
C SER A 196 16.96 4.72 14.91
N VAL A 197 16.27 4.78 13.76
CA VAL A 197 15.22 3.83 13.37
C VAL A 197 15.55 3.04 12.11
N GLU A 198 16.68 3.35 11.46
CA GLU A 198 17.12 2.79 10.18
C GLU A 198 17.08 1.27 10.16
N HIS A 199 17.64 0.62 11.17
CA HIS A 199 17.65 -0.83 11.24
C HIS A 199 16.21 -1.42 11.31
N ALA A 200 15.29 -0.76 12.01
CA ALA A 200 13.91 -1.22 12.11
C ALA A 200 13.18 -1.06 10.78
N LEU A 201 13.35 0.10 10.14
CA LEU A 201 12.79 0.44 8.85
C LEU A 201 13.30 -0.48 7.74
N ALA A 202 14.61 -0.68 7.63
CA ALA A 202 15.24 -1.55 6.65
C ALA A 202 14.78 -3.01 6.79
N ALA A 203 14.66 -3.51 8.03
CA ALA A 203 14.15 -4.86 8.28
C ALA A 203 12.69 -5.02 7.85
N ALA A 204 11.84 -4.04 8.15
CA ALA A 204 10.43 -4.06 7.75
C ALA A 204 10.27 -3.93 6.23
N ALA A 205 11.03 -3.02 5.59
CA ALA A 205 11.06 -2.87 4.14
C ALA A 205 11.48 -4.17 3.45
N LYS A 206 12.53 -4.84 3.94
CA LYS A 206 12.98 -6.14 3.42
C LYS A 206 11.89 -7.20 3.52
N ALA A 207 11.17 -7.28 4.64
CA ALA A 207 10.08 -8.24 4.82
C ALA A 207 8.95 -8.06 3.80
N VAL A 208 8.57 -6.81 3.50
CA VAL A 208 7.57 -6.51 2.45
C VAL A 208 8.11 -6.84 1.07
N ASP A 209 9.37 -6.50 0.80
CA ASP A 209 9.97 -6.76 -0.50
C ASP A 209 10.08 -8.26 -0.80
N GLU A 210 10.41 -9.08 0.20
CA GLU A 210 10.39 -10.53 0.07
C GLU A 210 8.99 -11.09 -0.25
N LEU A 211 7.93 -10.50 0.31
CA LEU A 211 6.55 -10.86 -0.04
C LEU A 211 6.20 -10.42 -1.46
N ARG A 212 6.58 -9.19 -1.84
CA ARG A 212 6.38 -8.64 -3.18
C ARG A 212 7.03 -9.48 -4.27
N ARG A 213 8.23 -10.02 -4.04
CA ARG A 213 8.92 -10.87 -5.02
C ARG A 213 8.31 -12.27 -5.17
N LYS A 214 7.47 -12.69 -4.23
CA LYS A 214 6.85 -14.02 -4.18
C LYS A 214 5.37 -14.02 -4.58
N SER A 215 4.74 -12.84 -4.56
CA SER A 215 3.31 -12.64 -4.85
C SER A 215 3.18 -12.09 -6.26
#